data_AF-X0ZYV1-F1
#
_entry.id   AF-X0ZYV1-F1
#
_cell.length_a   1.000
_cell.length_b   1.000
_cell.length_c   1.000
_cell.angle_alpha   90.00
_cell.angle_beta   90.00
_cell.angle_gamma   90.00
#
_symmetry.space_group_name_H-M   'P 1'
#
loop_
_entity.id
_entity.type
_entity.pdbx_description
1 polymer ?
#
loop_
_entity_poly.entity_id
_entity_poly.type
_entity_poly.pdbx_seq_one_letter_code
_entity_poly.pdbx_strand_id
1 'polypeptide(L)'
;MDIYQERYLAHQERKRKILAGDGVTENCTIEGDILNAIEARVSQRIFNDKPIIPADLTKIYESIRLAPSSCNRQAILIKPITLEPDRQQLDTLLIGGKDWLAGAKIILLLFADMTAYKAPAEIEFMPYLDAGVIVENVYLIATVLGIGVCYVCPKIRKENKV
;
A
#
# COMPACT_ATOMS: atom_id res chain seq x y z
N MET A 1 -10.01 -25.88 -15.51
CA MET A 1 -10.02 -24.58 -14.78
C MET A 1 -8.92 -23.74 -15.39
N ASP A 2 -9.10 -22.43 -15.59
CA ASP A 2 -8.03 -21.59 -16.14
C ASP A 2 -7.07 -21.11 -15.05
N ILE A 3 -5.89 -20.63 -15.46
CA ILE A 3 -4.83 -20.16 -14.54
C ILE A 3 -5.25 -18.95 -13.68
N TYR A 4 -6.22 -18.16 -14.16
CA TYR A 4 -6.73 -17.01 -13.41
C TYR A 4 -7.62 -17.50 -12.24
N GLN A 5 -8.49 -18.45 -12.51
CA GLN A 5 -9.38 -19.06 -11.53
C GLN A 5 -8.56 -19.80 -10.45
N GLU A 6 -7.48 -20.48 -10.82
CA GLU A 6 -6.54 -21.09 -9.87
C GLU A 6 -5.88 -20.05 -8.95
N ARG A 7 -5.35 -18.96 -9.52
CA ARG A 7 -4.74 -17.86 -8.74
C ARG A 7 -5.75 -17.20 -7.82
N TYR A 8 -6.99 -17.03 -8.27
CA TYR A 8 -8.06 -16.43 -7.49
C TYR A 8 -8.44 -17.29 -6.28
N LEU A 9 -8.62 -18.61 -6.47
CA LEU A 9 -8.91 -19.54 -5.37
C LEU A 9 -7.77 -19.59 -4.36
N ALA A 10 -6.52 -19.65 -4.82
CA ALA A 10 -5.35 -19.59 -3.94
C ALA A 10 -5.27 -18.27 -3.14
N HIS A 11 -5.64 -17.14 -3.75
CA HIS A 11 -5.76 -15.86 -3.04
C HIS A 11 -6.84 -15.90 -1.96
N GLN A 12 -8.03 -16.44 -2.24
CA GLN A 12 -9.11 -16.55 -1.25
C GLN A 12 -8.70 -17.42 -0.06
N GLU A 13 -7.99 -18.52 -0.31
CA GLU A 13 -7.52 -19.39 0.76
C GLU A 13 -6.48 -18.70 1.65
N ARG A 14 -5.48 -18.02 1.07
CA ARG A 14 -4.50 -17.22 1.83
C ARG A 14 -5.19 -16.14 2.66
N LYS A 15 -6.15 -15.42 2.07
CA LYS A 15 -6.92 -14.39 2.78
C LYS A 15 -7.67 -14.96 3.99
N ARG A 16 -8.26 -16.15 3.87
CA ARG A 16 -8.96 -16.82 4.97
C ARG A 16 -8.02 -17.17 6.13
N LYS A 17 -6.81 -17.69 5.85
CA LYS A 17 -5.81 -18.03 6.87
C LYS A 17 -5.34 -16.80 7.66
N ILE A 18 -5.09 -15.69 6.96
CA ILE A 18 -4.71 -14.42 7.59
C ILE A 18 -5.83 -13.89 8.50
N LEU A 19 -7.08 -13.93 8.05
CA LEU A 19 -8.24 -13.43 8.81
C LEU A 19 -8.60 -14.31 10.03
N ALA A 20 -8.18 -15.57 10.05
CA ALA A 20 -8.45 -16.49 11.17
C ALA A 20 -7.54 -16.26 12.39
N GLY A 21 -6.57 -15.34 12.31
CA GLY A 21 -5.65 -15.04 13.43
C GLY A 21 -4.41 -15.94 13.50
N ASP A 22 -4.27 -16.92 12.60
CA ASP A 22 -3.06 -17.75 12.49
C ASP A 22 -1.88 -16.98 11.85
N GLY A 23 -2.15 -15.81 11.26
CA GLY A 23 -1.13 -14.88 10.80
C GLY A 23 -0.64 -13.97 11.93
N VAL A 24 0.03 -14.56 12.92
CA VAL A 24 0.86 -13.75 13.83
C VAL A 24 2.07 -13.32 13.00
N THR A 25 2.13 -12.04 12.63
CA THR A 25 3.41 -11.44 12.23
C THR A 25 4.29 -11.47 13.46
N GLU A 26 5.17 -12.47 13.55
CA GLU A 26 6.33 -12.38 14.43
C GLU A 26 7.02 -11.05 14.13
N ASN A 27 7.27 -10.26 15.17
CA ASN A 27 7.88 -8.94 15.01
C ASN A 27 9.20 -9.10 14.25
N CYS A 28 9.25 -8.66 12.99
CA CYS A 28 10.51 -8.44 12.32
C CYS A 28 11.18 -7.28 13.05
N THR A 29 12.06 -7.57 14.01
CA THR A 29 12.91 -6.56 14.64
C THR A 29 13.82 -5.94 13.57
N ILE A 30 14.35 -4.75 13.84
CA ILE A 30 15.34 -4.07 12.97
C ILE A 30 16.57 -4.98 12.69
N GLU A 31 16.81 -6.00 13.53
CA GLU A 31 17.85 -7.02 13.36
C GLU A 31 17.46 -8.22 12.46
N GLY A 32 16.24 -8.26 11.92
CA GLY A 32 15.77 -9.32 11.03
C GLY A 32 16.32 -9.17 9.61
N ASP A 33 16.68 -10.29 8.98
CA ASP A 33 17.09 -10.32 7.57
C ASP A 33 15.91 -9.89 6.65
N ILE A 34 16.22 -9.30 5.50
CA ILE A 34 15.25 -8.78 4.52
C ILE A 34 14.25 -9.87 4.08
N LEU A 35 14.69 -11.13 4.05
CA LEU A 35 13.85 -12.27 3.72
C LEU A 35 12.68 -12.42 4.71
N ASN A 36 12.93 -12.22 6.00
CA ASN A 36 11.88 -12.29 7.01
C ASN A 36 10.84 -11.19 6.80
N ALA A 37 11.26 -9.97 6.46
CA ALA A 37 10.35 -8.88 6.18
C ALA A 37 9.48 -9.17 4.94
N ILE A 38 10.07 -9.74 3.88
CA ILE A 38 9.34 -10.14 2.66
C ILE A 38 8.31 -11.23 2.97
N GLU A 39 8.67 -12.23 3.78
CA GLU A 39 7.79 -13.34 4.14
C GLU A 39 6.67 -12.93 5.09
N ALA A 40 6.96 -12.10 6.09
CA ALA A 40 6.00 -11.63 7.08
C ALA A 40 5.03 -10.57 6.52
N ARG A 41 5.38 -9.92 5.41
CA ARG A 41 4.57 -8.87 4.79
C ARG A 41 3.19 -9.38 4.38
N VAL A 42 2.14 -8.81 4.96
CA VAL A 42 0.75 -9.12 4.62
C VAL A 42 -0.05 -7.87 4.30
N SER A 43 -1.08 -8.02 3.45
CA SER A 43 -2.03 -6.93 3.17
C SER A 43 -3.04 -6.79 4.31
N GLN A 44 -2.77 -5.90 5.27
CA GLN A 44 -3.60 -5.66 6.43
C GLN A 44 -4.87 -4.89 6.07
N ARG A 45 -6.03 -5.41 6.45
CA ARG A 45 -7.34 -4.75 6.21
C ARG A 45 -8.17 -4.55 7.47
N ILE A 46 -7.61 -4.87 8.62
CA ILE A 46 -8.22 -4.66 9.93
C ILE A 46 -7.18 -3.92 10.77
N PHE A 47 -7.50 -2.73 11.23
CA PHE A 47 -6.55 -1.87 11.92
C PHE A 47 -7.02 -1.64 13.36
N ASN A 48 -6.07 -1.60 14.29
CA ASN A 48 -6.35 -1.25 15.68
C ASN A 48 -6.30 0.27 15.88
N ASP A 49 -6.62 0.73 17.09
CA ASP A 49 -6.65 2.15 17.42
C ASP A 49 -5.32 2.76 17.85
N LYS A 50 -4.22 1.98 17.83
CA LYS A 50 -2.92 2.49 18.23
C LYS A 50 -2.44 3.56 17.24
N PRO A 51 -2.00 4.74 17.70
CA PRO A 51 -1.42 5.74 16.82
C PRO A 51 -0.06 5.26 16.29
N ILE A 52 0.29 5.70 15.09
CA ILE A 52 1.65 5.53 14.55
C ILE A 52 2.52 6.62 15.19
N ILE A 53 3.64 6.21 15.80
CA ILE A 53 4.54 7.17 16.44
C ILE A 53 5.28 8.02 15.37
N PRO A 54 5.59 9.29 15.64
CA PRO A 54 6.24 10.17 14.66
C PRO A 54 7.57 9.63 14.13
N ALA A 55 8.37 8.99 14.98
CA ALA A 55 9.67 8.43 14.58
C ALA A 55 9.54 7.32 13.51
N ASP A 56 8.51 6.49 13.60
CA ASP A 56 8.26 5.41 12.64
C ASP A 56 7.66 5.95 11.35
N LEU A 57 6.81 6.97 11.45
CA LEU A 57 6.28 7.68 10.28
C LEU A 57 7.41 8.36 9.49
N THR A 58 8.41 8.94 10.18
CA THR A 58 9.60 9.49 9.54
C THR A 58 10.37 8.43 8.75
N LYS A 59 10.55 7.22 9.31
CA LYS A 59 11.20 6.11 8.58
C LYS A 59 10.40 5.68 7.35
N ILE A 60 9.07 5.64 7.46
CA ILE A 60 8.17 5.36 6.33
C ILE A 60 8.36 6.41 5.23
N TYR A 61 8.29 7.70 5.55
CA TYR A 61 8.48 8.76 4.56
C TYR A 61 9.89 8.76 3.95
N GLU A 62 10.91 8.45 4.73
CA GLU A 62 12.27 8.30 4.22
C GLU A 62 12.38 7.13 3.22
N SER A 63 11.71 6.00 3.49
CA SER A 63 11.66 4.87 2.55
C SER A 63 11.02 5.23 1.21
N ILE A 64 10.03 6.15 1.21
CA ILE A 64 9.41 6.67 0.00
C ILE A 64 10.40 7.56 -0.75
N ARG A 65 11.09 8.47 -0.05
CA ARG A 65 12.10 9.36 -0.63
C ARG A 65 13.26 8.59 -1.26
N LEU A 66 13.63 7.46 -0.68
CA LEU A 66 14.72 6.59 -1.14
C LEU A 66 14.30 5.62 -2.26
N ALA A 67 13.01 5.52 -2.58
CA ALA A 67 12.54 4.61 -3.63
C ALA A 67 13.12 5.02 -5.00
N PRO A 68 13.67 4.07 -5.78
CA PRO A 68 14.10 4.38 -7.14
C PRO A 68 12.89 4.69 -8.04
N SER A 69 13.14 5.45 -9.10
CA SER A 69 12.17 5.79 -10.14
C SER A 69 12.85 5.88 -11.50
N SER A 70 12.10 5.77 -12.60
CA SER A 70 12.68 5.87 -13.95
C SER A 70 13.43 7.18 -14.15
N CYS A 71 14.70 7.06 -14.56
CA CYS A 71 15.67 8.15 -14.66
C CYS A 71 15.81 9.00 -13.37
N ASN A 72 15.46 8.44 -12.21
CA ASN A 72 15.41 9.12 -10.91
C ASN A 72 14.56 10.40 -10.89
N ARG A 73 13.50 10.45 -11.71
CA ARG A 73 12.64 11.64 -11.83
C ARG A 73 11.85 11.94 -10.56
N GLN A 74 11.64 10.95 -9.70
CA GLN A 74 10.91 11.07 -8.43
C GLN A 74 9.52 11.68 -8.65
N ALA A 75 8.85 11.23 -9.71
CA ALA A 75 7.63 11.84 -10.22
C ALA A 75 6.35 11.32 -9.53
N ILE A 76 6.47 10.69 -8.37
CA ILE A 76 5.32 10.25 -7.57
C ILE A 76 5.19 11.17 -6.36
N LEU A 77 4.11 11.93 -6.34
CA LEU A 77 3.72 12.85 -5.28
C LEU A 77 2.85 12.12 -4.27
N ILE A 78 3.18 12.25 -2.98
CA ILE A 78 2.44 11.63 -1.89
C ILE A 78 1.54 12.66 -1.23
N LYS A 79 0.25 12.33 -1.09
CA LYS A 79 -0.70 13.10 -0.29
C LYS A 79 -1.21 12.23 0.88
N PRO A 80 -0.72 12.45 2.11
CA PRO A 80 -1.23 11.75 3.28
C PRO A 80 -2.60 12.30 3.67
N ILE A 81 -3.53 11.39 3.96
CA ILE A 81 -4.88 11.68 4.45
C ILE A 81 -5.01 11.09 5.85
N THR A 82 -5.25 11.95 6.83
CA THR A 82 -5.26 11.60 8.27
C THR A 82 -6.58 11.94 8.94
N LEU A 83 -7.28 12.98 8.45
CA LEU A 83 -8.57 13.40 8.99
C LEU A 83 -9.62 12.31 8.80
N GLU A 84 -10.36 12.05 9.85
CA GLU A 84 -11.37 10.99 9.89
C GLU A 84 -12.45 11.14 8.80
N PRO A 85 -13.05 12.34 8.58
CA PRO A 85 -14.05 12.52 7.53
C PRO A 85 -13.53 12.20 6.12
N ASP A 86 -12.29 12.61 5.81
CA ASP A 86 -11.68 12.36 4.51
C ASP A 86 -11.40 10.86 4.31
N ARG A 87 -10.99 10.16 5.38
CA ARG A 87 -10.80 8.70 5.35
C ARG A 87 -12.11 7.95 5.13
N GLN A 88 -13.21 8.38 5.76
CA GLN A 88 -14.55 7.83 5.51
C GLN A 88 -15.02 8.05 4.08
N GLN A 89 -14.76 9.25 3.54
CA GLN A 89 -15.10 9.55 2.14
C GLN A 89 -14.35 8.61 1.18
N LEU A 90 -13.04 8.42 1.39
CA LEU A 90 -12.23 7.52 0.58
C LEU A 90 -12.68 6.05 0.68
N ASP A 91 -13.09 5.60 1.87
CA ASP A 91 -13.64 4.26 2.07
C ASP A 91 -14.87 4.01 1.19
N THR A 92 -15.76 5.00 1.11
CA THR A 92 -16.97 4.91 0.28
C THR A 92 -16.66 4.99 -1.22
N LEU A 93 -15.66 5.80 -1.60
CA LEU A 93 -15.33 6.05 -3.01
C LEU A 93 -14.54 4.91 -3.66
N LEU A 94 -13.59 4.31 -2.94
CA LEU A 94 -12.65 3.34 -3.48
C LEU A 94 -13.20 1.92 -3.40
N ILE A 95 -13.46 1.31 -4.57
CA ILE A 95 -14.03 -0.03 -4.66
C ILE A 95 -13.17 -1.07 -3.91
N GLY A 96 -11.84 -0.94 -3.99
CA GLY A 96 -10.92 -1.87 -3.33
C GLY A 96 -10.82 -1.68 -1.82
N GLY A 97 -11.22 -0.52 -1.31
CA GLY A 97 -11.11 -0.11 0.09
C GLY A 97 -12.41 -0.20 0.89
N LYS A 98 -13.54 -0.43 0.21
CA LYS A 98 -14.87 -0.35 0.80
C LYS A 98 -15.01 -1.18 2.08
N ASP A 99 -15.55 -0.55 3.12
CA ASP A 99 -15.90 -1.13 4.43
C ASP A 99 -14.68 -1.47 5.34
N TRP A 100 -13.47 -1.01 5.00
CA TRP A 100 -12.27 -1.30 5.80
C TRP A 100 -11.18 -0.23 5.74
N LEU A 101 -11.13 0.58 4.68
CA LEU A 101 -10.10 1.59 4.45
C LEU A 101 -10.12 2.69 5.51
N ALA A 102 -11.31 3.10 5.98
CA ALA A 102 -11.45 4.11 7.02
C ALA A 102 -10.82 3.69 8.37
N GLY A 103 -10.58 2.39 8.58
CA GLY A 103 -9.86 1.86 9.74
C GLY A 103 -8.37 2.25 9.75
N ALA A 104 -7.74 2.45 8.59
CA ALA A 104 -6.33 2.80 8.49
C ALA A 104 -6.08 4.21 9.03
N LYS A 105 -5.11 4.40 9.94
CA LYS A 105 -4.84 5.71 10.56
C LYS A 105 -4.31 6.78 9.59
N ILE A 106 -3.66 6.34 8.51
CA ILE A 106 -3.13 7.21 7.46
C ILE A 106 -3.39 6.50 6.13
N ILE A 107 -3.93 7.24 5.15
CA ILE A 107 -4.03 6.78 3.76
C ILE A 107 -3.06 7.60 2.93
N LEU A 108 -2.11 6.94 2.26
CA LEU A 108 -1.17 7.59 1.36
C LEU A 108 -1.70 7.51 -0.07
N LEU A 109 -2.13 8.65 -0.63
CA LEU A 109 -2.49 8.74 -2.04
C LEU A 109 -1.23 9.02 -2.85
N LEU A 110 -0.99 8.20 -3.88
CA LEU A 110 0.14 8.32 -4.79
C LEU A 110 -0.36 8.91 -6.11
N PHE A 111 0.15 10.09 -6.46
CA PHE A 111 -0.17 10.79 -7.70
C PHE A 111 1.07 10.87 -8.57
N ALA A 112 0.96 10.47 -9.83
CA ALA A 112 2.04 10.68 -10.78
C ALA A 112 2.00 12.10 -11.35
N ASP A 113 3.13 12.79 -11.30
CA ASP A 113 3.36 13.98 -12.12
C ASP A 113 3.61 13.55 -13.56
N MET A 114 2.55 13.59 -14.36
CA MET A 114 2.58 13.15 -15.75
C MET A 114 3.53 13.97 -16.63
N THR A 115 3.94 15.18 -16.19
CA THR A 115 4.89 16.02 -16.95
C THR A 115 6.31 15.45 -16.98
N ALA A 116 6.63 14.55 -16.03
CA ALA A 116 7.92 13.89 -15.95
C ALA A 116 8.09 12.75 -16.98
N TYR A 117 6.98 12.20 -17.49
CA TYR A 117 6.99 11.08 -18.43
C TYR A 117 6.75 11.60 -19.84
N LYS A 118 7.70 11.40 -20.75
CA LYS A 118 7.70 12.04 -22.08
C LYS A 118 7.53 11.07 -23.25
N ALA A 119 8.05 9.86 -23.12
CA ALA A 119 7.94 8.88 -24.19
C ALA A 119 6.51 8.29 -24.21
N PRO A 120 5.81 8.26 -25.36
CA PRO A 120 4.45 7.73 -25.45
C PRO A 120 4.32 6.30 -24.91
N ALA A 121 5.35 5.47 -25.15
CA ALA A 121 5.39 4.12 -24.60
C ALA A 121 5.46 4.13 -23.07
N GLU A 122 6.24 5.03 -22.46
CA GLU A 122 6.46 5.05 -21.00
C GLU A 122 5.26 5.58 -20.22
N ILE A 123 4.56 6.59 -20.74
CA ILE A 123 3.50 7.33 -20.03
C ILE A 123 2.39 6.40 -19.50
N GLU A 124 2.10 5.30 -20.20
CA GLU A 124 1.00 4.40 -19.84
C GLU A 124 1.33 3.46 -18.68
N PHE A 125 2.60 3.12 -18.45
CA PHE A 125 2.98 2.11 -17.47
C PHE A 125 3.99 2.59 -16.41
N MET A 126 4.89 3.52 -16.77
CA MET A 126 5.95 3.96 -15.87
C MET A 126 5.43 4.60 -14.58
N PRO A 127 4.38 5.44 -14.59
CA PRO A 127 3.76 5.93 -13.36
C PRO A 127 3.40 4.83 -12.36
N TYR A 128 2.89 3.70 -12.85
CA TYR A 128 2.49 2.59 -12.02
C TYR A 128 3.68 1.78 -11.51
N LEU A 129 4.74 1.63 -12.32
CA LEU A 129 5.97 0.96 -11.88
C LEU A 129 6.68 1.77 -10.79
N ASP A 130 6.85 3.08 -10.99
CA ASP A 130 7.49 3.96 -10.01
C ASP A 130 6.69 4.00 -8.69
N ALA A 131 5.36 4.06 -8.77
CA ALA A 131 4.49 3.93 -7.60
C ALA A 131 4.60 2.55 -6.93
N GLY A 132 4.73 1.48 -7.70
CA GLY A 132 4.87 0.11 -7.19
C GLY A 132 6.13 -0.09 -6.35
N VAL A 133 7.25 0.50 -6.78
CA VAL A 133 8.50 0.47 -6.03
C VAL A 133 8.37 1.20 -4.69
N ILE A 134 7.73 2.38 -4.68
CA ILE A 134 7.43 3.11 -3.43
C ILE A 134 6.58 2.25 -2.50
N VAL A 135 5.53 1.62 -3.04
CA VAL A 135 4.63 0.76 -2.26
C VAL A 135 5.39 -0.39 -1.62
N GLU A 136 6.30 -1.06 -2.34
CA GLU A 136 7.07 -2.16 -1.78
C GLU A 136 8.04 -1.69 -0.68
N ASN A 137 8.74 -0.57 -0.88
CA ASN A 137 9.58 0.03 0.18
C ASN A 137 8.77 0.29 1.45
N VAL A 138 7.59 0.90 1.33
CA VAL A 138 6.69 1.18 2.46
C VAL A 138 6.26 -0.11 3.14
N TYR A 139 5.91 -1.14 2.37
CA TYR A 139 5.54 -2.44 2.92
C TYR A 139 6.66 -3.07 3.75
N LEU A 140 7.89 -3.08 3.24
CA LEU A 140 9.02 -3.71 3.91
C LEU A 140 9.38 -2.96 5.19
N ILE A 141 9.52 -1.63 5.14
CA ILE A 141 9.83 -0.86 6.34
C ILE A 141 8.69 -0.93 7.36
N ALA A 142 7.42 -0.88 6.93
CA ALA A 142 6.29 -0.98 7.83
C ALA A 142 6.24 -2.36 8.51
N THR A 143 6.57 -3.43 7.79
CA THR A 143 6.66 -4.79 8.35
C THR A 143 7.73 -4.87 9.45
N VAL A 144 8.92 -4.30 9.21
CA VAL A 144 9.99 -4.20 10.23
C VAL A 144 9.59 -3.33 11.42
N LEU A 145 8.69 -2.37 11.23
CA LEU A 145 8.18 -1.52 12.32
C LEU A 145 6.95 -2.12 13.02
N GLY A 146 6.47 -3.30 12.60
CA GLY A 146 5.24 -3.90 13.11
C GLY A 146 3.97 -3.11 12.75
N ILE A 147 4.01 -2.33 11.67
CA ILE A 147 2.90 -1.50 11.17
C ILE A 147 2.22 -2.23 10.01
N GLY A 148 0.93 -2.52 10.17
CA GLY A 148 0.13 -3.11 9.10
C GLY A 148 -0.15 -2.10 7.99
N VAL A 149 0.02 -2.52 6.73
CA VAL A 149 -0.29 -1.70 5.54
C VAL A 149 -1.03 -2.53 4.49
N CYS A 150 -1.74 -1.87 3.58
CA CYS A 150 -2.32 -2.50 2.41
C CYS A 150 -2.31 -1.55 1.21
N TYR A 151 -1.92 -2.09 0.06
CA TYR A 151 -2.06 -1.41 -1.22
C TYR A 151 -3.50 -1.53 -1.73
N VAL A 152 -4.07 -0.40 -2.15
CA VAL A 152 -5.48 -0.29 -2.52
C VAL A 152 -5.58 0.11 -3.98
N CYS A 153 -6.39 -0.63 -4.74
CA CYS A 153 -6.70 -0.24 -6.11
C CYS A 153 -7.46 1.11 -6.11
N PRO A 154 -6.98 2.13 -6.83
CA PRO A 154 -7.59 3.47 -6.83
C PRO A 154 -8.88 3.54 -7.68
N LYS A 155 -9.51 2.40 -7.96
CA LYS A 155 -10.69 2.34 -8.84
C LYS A 155 -11.91 2.95 -8.13
N ILE A 156 -12.41 4.02 -8.72
CA ILE A 156 -13.67 4.68 -8.35
C ILE A 156 -14.79 4.22 -9.30
N ARG A 157 -16.00 4.07 -8.77
CA ARG A 157 -17.21 3.73 -9.55
C ARG A 157 -17.54 4.84 -10.56
N LYS A 158 -18.16 4.50 -11.70
CA LYS A 158 -18.41 5.48 -12.78
C LYS A 158 -19.32 6.62 -12.31
N GLU A 159 -20.33 6.28 -11.52
CA GLU A 159 -21.30 7.20 -10.92
C GLU A 159 -20.69 8.22 -9.95
N ASN A 160 -19.49 7.93 -9.41
CA ASN A 160 -18.78 8.78 -8.47
C ASN A 160 -17.65 9.59 -9.14
N LYS A 161 -17.47 9.46 -10.45
CA LYS A 161 -16.52 10.30 -11.21
C LYS A 161 -17.22 11.62 -11.53
N VAL A 162 -16.65 12.72 -11.04
CA VAL A 162 -17.06 14.10 -11.35
C VAL A 162 -16.41 14.54 -12.66
#